data_AF-A0A929EVW6-F1
#
_entry.id   AF-A0A929EVW6-F1
#
_cell.length_a   1.000
_cell.length_b   1.000
_cell.length_c   1.000
_cell.angle_alpha   90.00
_cell.angle_beta   90.00
_cell.angle_gamma   90.00
#
_symmetry.space_group_name_H-M   'P 1'
#
loop_
_entity.id
_entity.type
_entity.pdbx_description
1 polymer ?
#
loop_
_entity_poly.entity_id
_entity_poly.type
_entity_poly.pdbx_seq_one_letter_code
_entity_poly.pdbx_strand_id
1 'polypeptide(L)'
;MHCQGCHAPDGAGAGDIPEMKGHVGYFLETQAGREYLVRVPGSATSALGDSDLADVLNWIITEFSGDSVGDNFEPYSRAEVGRLRQHPLNEVEQYRVELLDQLSALSQESTQ
;
A
#
# COMPACT_ATOMS: atom_id res chain seq x y z
N MET A 1 -14.52 -7.75 -3.15
CA MET A 1 -14.40 -7.74 -1.67
C MET A 1 -13.00 -8.14 -1.18
N HIS A 2 -11.92 -7.70 -1.84
CA HIS A 2 -10.57 -8.24 -1.58
C HIS A 2 -9.83 -7.53 -0.44
N CYS A 3 -9.78 -6.20 -0.43
CA CYS A 3 -9.16 -5.42 0.66
C CYS A 3 -10.20 -4.71 1.56
N GLN A 4 -11.36 -4.40 0.98
CA GLN A 4 -12.51 -3.79 1.68
C GLN A 4 -13.09 -4.65 2.81
N GLY A 5 -12.82 -5.96 2.81
CA GLY A 5 -13.28 -6.86 3.87
C GLY A 5 -12.65 -6.56 5.24
N CYS A 6 -11.42 -6.04 5.23
CA CYS A 6 -10.72 -5.61 6.45
C CYS A 6 -10.75 -4.08 6.59
N HIS A 7 -10.55 -3.34 5.49
CA HIS A 7 -10.36 -1.88 5.53
C HIS A 7 -11.66 -1.06 5.44
N ALA A 8 -12.82 -1.70 5.60
CA ALA A 8 -14.14 -1.16 5.26
C ALA A 8 -14.33 -0.84 3.76
N PRO A 9 -15.58 -0.78 3.26
CA PRO A 9 -15.86 -0.50 1.86
C PRO A 9 -15.36 0.87 1.36
N ASP A 10 -15.30 1.86 2.25
CA ASP A 10 -14.86 3.22 1.97
C ASP A 10 -13.37 3.45 2.32
N GLY A 11 -12.65 2.40 2.72
CA GLY A 11 -11.23 2.49 3.07
C GLY A 11 -10.94 3.18 4.40
N ALA A 12 -11.95 3.42 5.24
CA ALA A 12 -11.78 4.09 6.54
C ALA A 12 -11.03 3.25 7.59
N GLY A 13 -10.88 1.94 7.36
CA GLY A 13 -10.31 1.03 8.36
C GLY A 13 -11.24 0.73 9.54
N ALA A 14 -10.77 -0.06 10.50
CA ALA A 14 -11.49 -0.38 11.74
C ALA A 14 -10.57 -1.05 12.79
N GLY A 15 -10.59 -0.56 14.03
CA GLY A 15 -9.78 -1.12 15.11
C GLY A 15 -8.29 -1.03 14.78
N ASP A 16 -7.60 -2.17 14.73
CA ASP A 16 -6.19 -2.25 14.35
C ASP A 16 -5.96 -2.21 12.83
N ILE A 17 -7.02 -2.23 12.00
CA ILE A 17 -6.88 -2.16 10.55
C ILE A 17 -6.72 -0.70 10.10
N PRO A 18 -5.59 -0.34 9.44
CA PRO A 18 -5.31 1.04 9.07
C PRO A 18 -6.28 1.62 8.03
N GLU A 19 -6.49 2.93 8.10
CA GLU A 19 -7.15 3.72 7.05
C GLU A 19 -6.28 3.77 5.79
N MET A 20 -6.91 3.59 4.63
CA MET A 20 -6.30 3.80 3.31
C MET A 20 -6.72 5.13 2.70
N LYS A 21 -7.95 5.55 2.98
CA LYS A 21 -8.55 6.76 2.40
C LYS A 21 -7.73 8.00 2.74
N GLY A 22 -7.33 8.75 1.72
CA GLY A 22 -6.49 9.95 1.84
C GLY A 22 -5.04 9.69 2.25
N HIS A 23 -4.61 8.43 2.40
CA HIS A 23 -3.30 8.10 2.97
C HIS A 23 -2.49 7.07 2.16
N VAL A 24 -3.15 6.19 1.41
CA VAL A 24 -2.48 5.07 0.73
C VAL A 24 -1.45 5.53 -0.32
N GLY A 25 -1.60 6.75 -0.86
CA GLY A 25 -0.68 7.32 -1.83
C GLY A 25 0.71 7.62 -1.27
N TYR A 26 0.84 7.98 0.02
CA TYR A 26 2.13 8.31 0.64
C TYR A 26 3.13 7.15 0.60
N PHE A 27 2.61 5.91 0.62
CA PHE A 27 3.44 4.72 0.49
C PHE A 27 4.14 4.65 -0.88
N LEU A 28 3.64 5.33 -1.91
CA LEU A 28 4.25 5.33 -3.25
C LEU A 28 5.44 6.29 -3.38
N GLU A 29 5.68 7.16 -2.39
CA GLU A 29 6.80 8.11 -2.41
C GLU A 29 8.17 7.42 -2.31
N THR A 30 8.20 6.18 -1.78
CA THR A 30 9.43 5.41 -1.65
C THR A 30 9.26 4.01 -2.21
N GLN A 31 10.38 3.44 -2.68
CA GLN A 31 10.41 2.03 -3.09
C GLN A 31 9.98 1.11 -1.93
N ALA A 32 10.40 1.40 -0.71
CA ALA A 32 10.06 0.59 0.46
C ALA A 32 8.56 0.61 0.77
N GLY A 33 7.89 1.76 0.62
CA GLY A 33 6.45 1.86 0.83
C GLY A 33 5.63 1.23 -0.30
N ARG A 34 6.11 1.35 -1.54
CA ARG A 34 5.51 0.66 -2.67
C ARG A 34 5.56 -0.86 -2.48
N GLU A 35 6.71 -1.38 -2.07
CA GLU A 35 6.84 -2.81 -1.79
C GLU A 35 6.00 -3.27 -0.61
N TYR A 36 5.85 -2.42 0.41
CA TYR A 36 5.03 -2.70 1.58
C TYR A 36 3.60 -3.09 1.20
N LEU A 37 2.93 -2.32 0.32
CA LEU A 37 1.54 -2.58 -0.09
C LEU A 37 1.33 -3.96 -0.73
N VAL A 38 2.36 -4.49 -1.41
CA VAL A 38 2.33 -5.84 -1.99
C VAL A 38 2.64 -6.91 -0.95
N ARG A 39 3.54 -6.61 0.00
CA ARG A 39 4.12 -7.59 0.93
C ARG A 39 3.36 -7.73 2.25
N VAL A 40 2.43 -6.83 2.56
CA VAL A 40 1.48 -6.99 3.68
C VAL A 40 0.80 -8.36 3.56
N PRO A 41 0.73 -9.17 4.63
CA PRO A 41 0.25 -10.56 4.56
C PRO A 41 -1.08 -10.73 3.82
N GLY A 42 -2.05 -9.85 4.04
CA GLY A 42 -3.36 -9.91 3.36
C GLY A 42 -3.27 -9.78 1.83
N SER A 43 -2.29 -9.02 1.33
CA SER A 43 -2.02 -8.84 -0.11
C SER A 43 -1.19 -10.01 -0.64
N ALA A 44 -0.02 -10.26 -0.04
CA ALA A 44 0.94 -11.26 -0.50
C ALA A 44 0.36 -12.68 -0.54
N THR A 45 -0.45 -13.03 0.47
CA THR A 45 -1.06 -14.36 0.62
C THR A 45 -2.47 -14.45 0.05
N SER A 46 -2.96 -13.40 -0.60
CA SER A 46 -4.30 -13.41 -1.21
C SER A 46 -4.46 -14.54 -2.23
N ALA A 47 -5.68 -15.05 -2.35
CA ALA A 47 -6.03 -16.05 -3.36
C ALA A 47 -6.02 -15.51 -4.81
N LEU A 48 -5.82 -14.20 -4.98
CA LEU A 48 -5.75 -13.56 -6.29
C LEU A 48 -4.45 -13.95 -7.01
N GLY A 49 -4.55 -14.10 -8.33
CA GLY A 49 -3.37 -14.17 -9.19
C GLY A 49 -2.63 -12.83 -9.24
N ASP A 50 -1.38 -12.84 -9.68
CA ASP A 50 -0.53 -11.64 -9.69
C ASP A 50 -1.10 -10.49 -10.51
N SER A 51 -1.81 -10.80 -11.62
CA SER A 51 -2.46 -9.79 -12.45
C SER A 51 -3.63 -9.16 -11.71
N ASP A 52 -4.54 -9.97 -11.16
CA ASP A 52 -5.72 -9.48 -10.46
C ASP A 52 -5.34 -8.69 -9.21
N LEU A 53 -4.28 -9.12 -8.51
CA LEU A 53 -3.77 -8.39 -7.36
C LEU A 53 -3.17 -7.04 -7.77
N ALA A 54 -2.43 -6.97 -8.88
CA ALA A 54 -1.93 -5.70 -9.41
C ALA A 54 -3.09 -4.75 -9.76
N ASP A 55 -4.13 -5.25 -10.44
CA ASP A 55 -5.30 -4.47 -10.81
C ASP A 55 -6.05 -3.94 -9.57
N VAL A 56 -6.21 -4.78 -8.54
CA VAL A 56 -6.83 -4.37 -7.27
C VAL A 56 -5.99 -3.31 -6.55
N LEU A 57 -4.67 -3.47 -6.47
CA LEU A 57 -3.79 -2.48 -5.84
C LEU A 57 -3.85 -1.14 -6.58
N ASN A 58 -3.80 -1.17 -7.91
CA ASN A 58 -3.92 0.03 -8.74
C ASN A 58 -5.27 0.71 -8.54
N TRP A 59 -6.36 -0.06 -8.51
CA TRP A 59 -7.69 0.47 -8.24
C TRP A 59 -7.79 1.10 -6.84
N ILE A 60 -7.22 0.47 -5.80
CA ILE A 60 -7.19 1.02 -4.43
C ILE A 60 -6.49 2.35 -4.40
N ILE A 61 -5.34 2.47 -5.07
CA ILE A 61 -4.61 3.74 -5.14
C ILE A 61 -5.47 4.79 -5.80
N THR A 62 -6.02 4.50 -6.99
CA THR A 62 -6.87 5.47 -7.72
C THR A 62 -8.10 5.90 -6.93
N GLU A 63 -8.75 4.98 -6.21
CA GLU A 63 -9.99 5.27 -5.48
C GLU A 63 -9.75 5.97 -4.14
N PHE A 64 -8.70 5.56 -3.41
CA PHE A 64 -8.54 5.92 -2.00
C PHE A 64 -7.36 6.85 -1.73
N SER A 65 -6.47 7.13 -2.68
CA SER A 65 -5.33 8.02 -2.40
C SER A 65 -5.76 9.45 -2.06
N GLY A 66 -6.83 9.97 -2.66
CA GLY A 66 -7.12 11.40 -2.61
C GLY A 66 -5.87 12.22 -3.00
N ASP A 67 -5.55 13.25 -2.20
CA ASP A 67 -4.40 14.12 -2.41
C ASP A 67 -3.05 13.51 -1.96
N SER A 68 -3.04 12.27 -1.43
CA SER A 68 -1.79 11.62 -0.98
C SER A 68 -0.95 11.01 -2.10
N VAL A 69 -1.42 11.07 -3.36
CA VAL A 69 -0.66 10.60 -4.52
C VAL A 69 -0.39 11.76 -5.48
N GLY A 70 0.82 11.83 -6.01
CA GLY A 70 1.13 12.78 -7.07
C GLY A 70 0.35 12.50 -8.36
N ASP A 71 0.27 13.49 -9.26
CA ASP A 71 -0.57 13.48 -10.47
C ASP A 71 -0.40 12.26 -11.37
N ASN A 72 0.74 11.55 -11.29
CA ASN A 72 0.99 10.31 -12.04
C ASN A 72 1.83 9.33 -11.20
N PHE A 73 1.18 8.37 -10.53
CA PHE A 73 1.89 7.22 -9.96
C PHE A 73 2.16 6.16 -11.02
N GLU A 74 3.25 5.42 -10.86
CA GLU A 74 3.55 4.25 -11.70
C GLU A 74 2.66 3.07 -11.28
N PRO A 75 1.78 2.53 -12.15
CA PRO A 75 0.94 1.40 -11.80
C PRO A 75 1.75 0.14 -11.48
N TYR A 76 1.27 -0.69 -10.55
CA TYR A 76 1.84 -2.01 -10.32
C TYR A 76 1.70 -2.89 -11.54
N SER A 77 2.80 -3.58 -11.87
CA SER A 77 2.78 -4.61 -12.91
C SER A 77 2.60 -5.99 -12.30
N ARG A 78 2.03 -6.92 -13.08
CA ARG A 78 1.97 -8.35 -12.73
C ARG A 78 3.33 -8.91 -12.30
N ALA A 79 4.39 -8.57 -13.03
CA ALA A 79 5.74 -9.09 -12.77
C ALA A 79 6.31 -8.56 -11.46
N GLU A 80 6.09 -7.28 -11.17
CA GLU A 80 6.46 -6.66 -9.90
C GLU A 80 5.74 -7.32 -8.73
N VAL A 81 4.41 -7.46 -8.82
CA VAL A 81 3.60 -8.10 -7.78
C VAL A 81 4.02 -9.55 -7.55
N GLY A 82 4.17 -10.33 -8.62
CA GLY A 82 4.58 -11.73 -8.55
C GLY A 82 5.95 -11.94 -7.92
N ARG A 83 6.89 -10.99 -8.10
CA ARG A 83 8.19 -11.03 -7.42
C ARG A 83 8.07 -10.68 -5.93
N LEU A 84 7.41 -9.58 -5.61
CA LEU A 84 7.35 -9.06 -4.24
C LEU A 84 6.54 -9.95 -3.30
N ARG A 85 5.44 -10.53 -3.78
CA ARG A 85 4.56 -11.39 -2.96
C ARG A 85 5.22 -12.67 -2.46
N GLN A 86 6.36 -13.07 -3.04
CA GLN A 86 7.15 -14.21 -2.58
C GLN A 86 7.89 -13.92 -1.26
N HIS A 87 7.90 -12.66 -0.80
CA HIS A 87 8.57 -12.21 0.41
C HIS A 87 7.60 -11.47 1.35
N PRO A 88 6.56 -12.16 1.88
CA PRO A 88 5.60 -11.56 2.80
C PRO A 88 6.31 -11.04 4.07
N LEU A 89 5.78 -9.94 4.62
CA LEU A 89 6.26 -9.39 5.89
C LEU A 89 5.73 -10.23 7.06
N ASN A 90 6.60 -10.60 8.00
CA ASN A 90 6.19 -11.31 9.22
C ASN A 90 5.77 -10.31 10.31
N GLU A 91 6.65 -9.36 10.64
CA GLU A 91 6.42 -8.31 11.65
C GLU A 91 5.85 -7.04 10.99
N VAL A 92 4.65 -7.15 10.39
CA VAL A 92 4.07 -6.10 9.55
C VAL A 92 3.87 -4.77 10.29
N GLU A 93 3.47 -4.82 11.57
CA GLU A 93 3.23 -3.62 12.37
C GLU A 93 4.51 -2.85 12.67
N GLN A 94 5.58 -3.53 13.07
CA GLN A 94 6.88 -2.90 13.32
C GLN A 94 7.44 -2.28 12.03
N TYR A 95 7.38 -3.03 10.92
CA TYR A 95 7.82 -2.52 9.62
C TYR A 95 7.02 -1.28 9.20
N ARG A 96 5.69 -1.27 9.42
CA ARG A 96 4.84 -0.13 9.10
C ARG A 96 5.24 1.10 9.90
N VAL A 97 5.51 0.97 11.20
CA VAL A 97 5.94 2.09 12.05
C VAL A 97 7.26 2.68 11.53
N GLU A 98 8.28 1.84 11.31
CA GLU A 98 9.57 2.28 10.79
C GLU A 98 9.46 2.98 9.42
N LEU A 99 8.59 2.45 8.57
CA LEU A 99 8.34 3.01 7.25
C LEU A 99 7.65 4.38 7.31
N LEU A 100 6.66 4.53 8.20
CA LEU A 100 5.98 5.82 8.41
C LEU A 100 6.95 6.88 8.96
N ASP A 101 7.84 6.50 9.86
CA ASP A 101 8.88 7.40 10.38
C ASP A 101 9.78 7.90 9.23
N GLN A 102 10.20 7.00 8.33
CA GLN A 102 11.01 7.36 7.14
C GLN A 102 10.26 8.28 6.18
N LEU A 103 8.99 7.99 5.87
CA LEU A 103 8.16 8.82 5.00
C LEU A 103 7.97 10.23 5.60
N SER A 104 7.74 10.30 6.92
CA SER A 104 7.60 11.58 7.61
C SER A 104 8.88 12.42 7.52
N ALA A 105 10.06 11.81 7.66
CA ALA A 105 11.33 12.51 7.55
C ALA A 105 11.55 13.11 6.16
N LEU A 106 11.22 12.37 5.08
CA LEU A 106 11.36 12.83 3.69
C LEU A 106 10.45 14.02 3.36
N SER A 107 9.24 14.04 3.91
CA SER A 107 8.30 15.15 3.73
C SER A 107 8.81 16.46 4.37
N GLN A 108 9.58 16.36 5.46
CA GLN A 108 10.16 17.52 6.15
C GLN A 108 11.39 18.06 5.40
N GLU A 109 12.20 17.19 4.78
CA GLU A 109 13.37 17.61 4.00
C GLU A 109 13.00 18.30 2.68
N SER A 110 11.85 17.95 2.08
CA SER A 110 11.38 18.55 0.82
C SER A 110 10.81 19.97 0.98
N THR A 111 10.64 20.44 2.22
CA THR A 111 10.07 21.77 2.55
C THR A 111 11.15 22.80 2.94
N GLN A 112 12.44 22.45 2.89
CA GLN A 112 13.56 23.33 3.26
C GLN A 112 14.26 23.97 2.06
#